data_AF-A0A971N8X6-F1
#
_entry.id   AF-A0A971N8X6-F1
#
_cell.length_a   1.000
_cell.length_b   1.000
_cell.length_c   1.000
_cell.angle_alpha   90.00
_cell.angle_beta   90.00
_cell.angle_gamma   90.00
#
_symmetry.space_group_name_H-M   'P 1'
#
loop_
_entity.id
_entity.type
_entity.pdbx_description
1 polymer ?
#
loop_
_entity_poly.entity_id
_entity_poly.type
_entity_poly.pdbx_seq_one_letter_code
_entity_poly.pdbx_strand_id
1 'polypeptide(L)' 'MAGCNAVKDEGCCSCNSKKVLVEYLYLDLKTCDRCIGTDAVLEGVLKEINPALSCAGYEVEFKKMEISSKEMAEEFRFL' A
#
# COMPACT_ATOMS: atom_id res chain seq x y z
N MET A 1 -3.84 -25.51 -7.21
CA MET A 1 -5.17 -24.96 -7.57
C MET A 1 -6.18 -25.49 -6.57
N ALA A 2 -6.33 -24.85 -5.41
CA ALA A 2 -7.31 -25.26 -4.41
C ALA A 2 -8.57 -24.41 -4.60
N GLY A 3 -9.62 -25.06 -5.11
CA GLY A 3 -10.95 -24.46 -5.25
C GLY A 3 -11.64 -24.37 -3.89
N CYS A 4 -12.26 -23.22 -3.64
CA CYS A 4 -13.09 -23.02 -2.46
C CYS A 4 -14.47 -23.67 -2.69
N ASN A 5 -14.83 -24.60 -1.80
CA ASN A 5 -16.13 -25.26 -1.77
C ASN A 5 -17.16 -24.34 -1.10
N ALA A 6 -18.34 -24.22 -1.71
CA ALA A 6 -19.45 -23.42 -1.22
C ALA A 6 -20.16 -24.15 -0.06
N VAL A 7 -19.74 -23.89 1.18
CA VAL A 7 -20.56 -24.20 2.35
C VAL A 7 -21.41 -22.97 2.65
N LYS A 8 -22.73 -23.16 2.58
CA LYS A 8 -23.74 -22.17 2.94
C LYS A 8 -23.60 -21.83 4.42
N ASP A 9 -22.95 -20.71 4.68
CA ASP A 9 -23.15 -19.89 5.86
C ASP A 9 -23.81 -18.59 5.37
N GLU A 10 -24.90 -18.22 6.01
CA GLU A 10 -25.79 -17.12 5.65
C GLU A 10 -25.12 -15.75 5.81
N GLY A 11 -24.26 -15.41 4.85
CA GLY A 11 -23.60 -14.11 4.78
C GLY A 11 -22.32 -14.07 3.95
N CYS A 12 -22.26 -14.67 2.75
CA CYS A 12 -21.05 -14.56 1.93
C CYS A 12 -21.32 -14.58 0.42
N CYS A 13 -21.01 -13.45 -0.24
CA CYS A 13 -20.24 -13.32 -1.50
C CYS A 13 -20.60 -12.02 -2.24
N SER A 14 -20.05 -10.90 -1.77
CA SER A 14 -19.57 -9.87 -2.70
C SER A 14 -18.06 -9.96 -2.64
N CYS A 15 -17.47 -10.78 -3.52
CA CYS A 15 -16.02 -10.93 -3.68
C CYS A 15 -15.41 -9.69 -4.36
N ASN A 16 -15.74 -8.51 -3.87
CA ASN A 16 -15.07 -7.27 -4.27
C ASN A 16 -13.95 -7.07 -3.26
N SER A 17 -12.73 -7.47 -3.62
CA SER A 17 -11.56 -7.15 -2.82
C SER A 17 -11.52 -5.63 -2.63
N LYS A 18 -11.52 -5.19 -1.38
CA LYS A 18 -11.45 -3.76 -1.08
C LYS A 18 -10.00 -3.33 -1.27
N LYS A 19 -9.76 -2.42 -2.22
CA LYS A 19 -8.41 -1.94 -2.51
C LYS A 19 -7.98 -0.90 -1.48
N VAL A 20 -6.79 -1.09 -0.92
CA VAL A 20 -6.11 -0.14 -0.05
C VAL A 20 -4.92 0.40 -0.82
N LEU A 21 -5.00 1.66 -1.23
CA LEU A 21 -3.91 2.35 -1.89
C LEU A 21 -3.05 3.06 -0.83
N VAL A 22 -1.76 2.74 -0.81
CA VAL A 22 -0.76 3.39 0.04
C VAL A 22 0.20 4.16 -0.87
N GLU A 23 0.18 5.47 -0.77
CA GLU A 23 1.04 6.37 -1.55
C GLU A 23 2.13 6.96 -0.65
N TYR A 24 3.39 6.69 -0.99
CA TYR A 24 4.55 7.25 -0.33
C TYR A 24 5.15 8.36 -1.19
N LEU A 25 4.89 9.60 -0.79
CA LEU A 25 5.41 10.80 -1.41
C LEU A 25 6.78 11.13 -0.81
N TYR A 26 7.82 11.24 -1.65
CA TYR A 26 9.19 11.49 -1.18
C TYR A 26 9.90 12.55 -2.02
N LEU A 27 10.85 13.27 -1.41
CA LEU A 27 11.69 14.28 -2.09
C LEU A 27 13.01 13.69 -2.58
N ASP A 28 13.65 12.83 -1.78
CA ASP A 28 14.93 12.22 -2.12
C ASP A 28 15.09 10.86 -1.39
N LEU A 29 15.37 9.80 -2.15
CA LEU A 29 15.68 8.45 -1.65
C LEU A 29 17.08 7.97 -2.06
N LYS A 30 17.98 8.89 -2.41
CA LYS A 30 19.35 8.63 -2.89
C LYS A 30 20.40 9.26 -1.98
N THR A 31 20.16 10.47 -1.46
CA THR A 31 21.17 11.21 -0.70
C THR A 31 20.83 11.36 0.78
N CYS A 32 19.57 11.15 1.15
CA CYS A 32 19.07 11.29 2.51
C CYS A 32 19.01 9.93 3.22
N ASP A 33 20.00 9.60 4.05
CA ASP A 33 20.04 8.34 4.81
C ASP A 33 18.77 8.09 5.65
N ARG A 34 18.20 9.16 6.21
CA ARG A 34 16.96 9.10 7.00
C ARG A 34 15.74 8.76 6.13
N CYS A 35 15.71 9.24 4.90
CA CYS A 35 14.62 9.02 3.95
C CYS A 35 14.70 7.60 3.39
N ILE A 36 15.90 7.12 3.07
CA ILE A 36 16.19 5.73 2.66
C ILE A 36 15.75 4.73 3.74
N GLY A 37 16.10 4.99 5.00
CA GLY A 37 15.69 4.12 6.11
C GLY A 37 14.17 4.06 6.28
N THR A 38 13.47 5.18 6.05
CA THR A 38 12.00 5.24 6.13
C THR A 38 11.35 4.38 5.04
N ASP A 39 11.86 4.45 3.82
CA ASP A 39 11.38 3.64 2.69
C ASP A 39 11.51 2.14 2.97
N ALA A 40 12.67 1.70 3.46
CA ALA A 40 12.93 0.30 3.78
C ALA A 40 12.02 -0.22 4.91
N VAL A 41 11.79 0.59 5.95
CA VAL A 41 10.88 0.23 7.04
C VAL A 41 9.44 0.13 6.55
N LEU A 42 8.99 1.09 5.75
CA LEU A 42 7.62 1.10 5.20
C LEU A 42 7.37 -0.14 4.33
N GLU A 43 8.30 -0.50 3.45
CA GLU A 43 8.21 -1.74 2.66
C GLU A 43 8.16 -3.00 3.54
N GLY A 44 8.96 -3.04 4.61
CA GLY A 44 8.98 -4.16 5.55
C GLY A 44 7.63 -4.35 6.22
N VAL A 45 7.06 -3.28 6.76
CA VAL A 45 5.73 -3.30 7.41
C VAL A 45 4.65 -3.73 6.42
N LEU A 46 4.64 -3.18 5.20
CA LEU A 46 3.65 -3.56 4.19
C LEU A 46 3.74 -5.04 3.86
N LYS A 47 4.94 -5.61 3.72
CA LYS A 47 5.13 -7.06 3.50
C LYS A 47 4.61 -7.91 4.66
N GLU A 48 4.77 -7.44 5.90
CA GLU A 48 4.32 -8.14 7.10
C GLU A 48 2.80 -8.14 7.26
N ILE A 49 2.14 -7.01 6.95
CA ILE A 49 0.68 -6.89 7.11
C ILE A 49 -0.13 -7.38 5.90
N ASN A 50 0.49 -7.47 4.72
CA ASN A 50 -0.20 -7.85 3.48
C ASN A 50 -0.91 -9.22 3.57
N PRO A 51 -0.34 -10.28 4.18
CA PRO A 51 -1.04 -11.55 4.37
C PRO A 51 -2.32 -11.40 5.21
N ALA A 52 -2.27 -10.61 6.29
CA ALA A 52 -3.42 -10.38 7.14
C ALA A 52 -4.54 -9.61 6.42
N LEU A 53 -4.17 -8.58 5.65
CA LEU A 53 -5.11 -7.81 4.83
C LEU A 53 -5.71 -8.64 3.68
N SER A 54 -4.89 -9.46 3.03
CA SER A 54 -5.34 -10.41 2.00
C SER A 54 -6.35 -11.43 2.55
N CYS A 55 -6.09 -11.98 3.74
CA CYS A 55 -7.04 -12.86 4.42
C CYS A 55 -8.35 -12.18 4.78
N ALA A 56 -8.33 -10.87 5.06
CA ALA A 56 -9.51 -10.07 5.32
C ALA A 56 -10.23 -9.59 4.04
N GLY A 57 -9.77 -9.99 2.85
CA GLY A 57 -10.37 -9.62 1.56
C GLY A 57 -9.96 -8.24 1.07
N TYR A 58 -8.82 -7.71 1.53
CA TYR A 58 -8.25 -6.46 1.06
C TYR A 58 -7.08 -6.71 0.11
N GLU A 59 -6.94 -5.85 -0.88
CA GLU A 59 -5.80 -5.84 -1.81
C GLU A 59 -5.00 -4.56 -1.58
N VAL A 60 -3.73 -4.68 -1.17
CA VAL A 60 -2.87 -3.53 -0.89
C VAL A 60 -2.05 -3.18 -2.13
N GLU A 61 -2.18 -1.95 -2.60
CA GLU A 61 -1.35 -1.39 -3.67
C GLU A 61 -0.43 -0.33 -3.07
N PHE A 62 0.87 -0.47 -3.28
CA PHE A 62 1.87 0.47 -2.79
C PHE A 62 2.51 1.22 -3.95
N LYS A 63 2.44 2.56 -3.90
CA LYS A 63 3.06 3.45 -4.90
C LYS A 63 4.01 4.40 -4.23
N LYS A 64 5.20 4.53 -4.80
CA LYS A 64 6.15 5.58 -4.43
C LYS A 64 6.10 6.67 -5.49
N MET A 65 6.03 7.91 -5.06
CA MET A 65 5.96 9.08 -5.95
C MET A 65 7.03 10.09 -5.53
N GLU A 66 7.89 10.44 -6.48
CA GLU A 66 8.91 11.46 -6.29
C GLU A 66 8.32 12.85 -6.55
N ILE A 67 8.38 13.71 -5.53
CA ILE A 67 8.00 15.12 -5.65
C ILE A 67 9.22 15.88 -6.17
N SER A 68 9.34 15.93 -7.50
CA SER A 68 10.50 16.53 -8.19
C SER A 68 10.28 17.96 -8.70
N SER A 69 9.06 18.51 -8.56
CA SER A 69 8.73 19.86 -9.01
C SER A 69 8.01 20.67 -7.93
N LYS A 70 8.08 22.00 -8.05
CA LYS A 70 7.43 22.92 -7.12
C LYS A 70 5.90 22.81 -7.21
N GLU A 71 5.38 22.64 -8.42
CA GLU A 71 3.95 22.51 -8.69
C GLU A 71 3.38 21.27 -7.99
N MET A 72 4.08 20.14 -8.05
CA MET A 72 3.71 18.94 -7.29
C MET A 72 3.78 19.19 -5.79
N ALA A 73 4.81 19.91 -5.32
CA ALA A 73 4.92 20.23 -3.90
C ALA A 73 3.76 21.12 -3.42
N GLU A 74 3.26 22.04 -4.24
CA GLU A 74 2.05 22.83 -3.94
C GLU A 74 0.79 21.95 -3.94
N GLU A 75 0.64 21.06 -4.94
CA GLU A 75 -0.51 20.13 -5.06
C GLU A 75 -0.62 19.17 -3.87
N PHE A 76 0.50 18.54 -3.51
CA PHE A 76 0.59 17.58 -2.41
C PHE A 76 0.85 18.25 -1.05
N ARG A 77 0.89 19.59 -0.98
CA ARG A 77 1.05 20.39 0.26
C ARG A 77 2.34 20.10 1.02
N PHE A 78 3.45 20.01 0.30
CA PHE A 78 4.82 19.95 0.83
C PHE A 78 5.44 21.34 1.07
N LEU A 79 4.73 22.44 0.74
CA LEU A 79 5.16 23.83 0.86
C LEU A 79 4.24 24.66 1.77
#